data_AF-A0A7J6TXG8-F1
#
_entry.id   AF-A0A7J6TXG8-F1
#
_cell.length_a   1.000
_cell.length_b   1.000
_cell.length_c   1.000
_cell.angle_alpha   90.00
_cell.angle_beta   90.00
_cell.angle_gamma   90.00
#
_symmetry.space_group_name_H-M   'P 1'
#
loop_
_entity.id
_entity.type
_entity.pdbx_description
1 polymer ?
#
loop_
_entity_poly.entity_id
_entity_poly.type
_entity_poly.pdbx_seq_one_letter_code
_entity_poly.pdbx_strand_id
1 'polypeptide(L)'
;MTIATNFGVCILSFNVTNSVATLVRDMAKPTHFKGVAITGYLTILTVYIGIGICGYYGYGDELKAHPIMDSIVPPDQPVHGVWGYLTEIAVICSSIPHYVVMLLPIASSVEYWFHIPVDDTSWKAGIKRFIARLCCVGFTLLIAEVVSNIQSLINVLGSFTMVIMVAMMPCV
;
A
#
# COMPACT_ATOMS: atom_id res chain seq x y z
N MET A 1 -3.55 -19.90 -14.27
CA MET A 1 -2.49 -19.08 -13.63
C MET A 1 -3.03 -17.83 -12.92
N THR A 2 -4.28 -17.43 -13.13
CA THR A 2 -4.92 -16.24 -12.52
C THR A 2 -5.28 -16.38 -11.04
N ILE A 3 -5.60 -17.58 -10.54
CA ILE A 3 -5.98 -17.79 -9.13
C ILE A 3 -4.83 -17.47 -8.16
N ALA A 4 -3.59 -17.91 -8.47
CA ALA A 4 -2.43 -17.67 -7.62
C ALA A 4 -2.09 -16.17 -7.54
N THR A 5 -2.19 -15.50 -8.68
CA THR A 5 -1.99 -14.05 -8.80
C THR A 5 -3.02 -13.26 -8.01
N ASN A 6 -4.30 -13.62 -8.13
CA ASN A 6 -5.39 -12.99 -7.36
C ASN A 6 -5.22 -13.24 -5.86
N PHE A 7 -4.76 -14.43 -5.46
CA PHE A 7 -4.49 -14.74 -4.06
C PHE A 7 -3.41 -13.82 -3.45
N GLY A 8 -2.33 -13.56 -4.18
CA GLY A 8 -1.29 -12.62 -3.75
C GLY A 8 -1.80 -11.19 -3.55
N VAL A 9 -2.66 -10.71 -4.46
CA VAL A 9 -3.31 -9.41 -4.35
C VAL A 9 -4.25 -9.36 -3.14
N CYS A 10 -5.04 -10.41 -2.92
CA CYS A 10 -5.93 -10.49 -1.77
C CYS A 10 -5.15 -10.42 -0.45
N ILE A 11 -4.04 -11.16 -0.31
CA ILE A 11 -3.21 -11.09 0.91
C ILE A 11 -2.65 -9.68 1.10
N LEU A 12 -2.17 -9.05 0.03
CA LEU A 12 -1.67 -7.67 0.07
C LEU A 12 -2.75 -6.68 0.50
N SER A 13 -3.99 -6.83 0.04
CA SER A 13 -5.12 -5.97 0.45
C SER A 13 -5.43 -6.07 1.95
N PHE A 14 -5.15 -7.22 2.58
CA PHE A 14 -5.32 -7.42 4.03
C PHE A 14 -4.02 -7.18 4.83
N ASN A 15 -3.05 -6.46 4.27
CA ASN A 15 -1.81 -6.16 4.98
C ASN A 15 -2.05 -5.24 6.17
N VAL A 16 -2.05 -5.83 7.36
CA VAL A 16 -2.00 -5.10 8.64
C VAL A 16 -0.90 -5.63 9.55
N THR A 17 -0.29 -6.76 9.22
CA THR A 17 0.66 -7.51 10.05
C THR A 17 1.82 -6.66 10.57
N ASN A 18 2.35 -5.74 9.74
CA ASN A 18 3.41 -4.80 10.13
C ASN A 18 3.00 -3.86 11.27
N SER A 19 1.73 -3.47 11.30
CA SER A 19 1.19 -2.49 12.21
C SER A 19 0.47 -3.13 13.39
N VAL A 20 0.24 -4.45 13.40
CA VAL A 20 -0.45 -5.14 14.50
C VAL A 20 0.27 -4.95 15.83
N ALA A 21 1.60 -5.06 15.85
CA ALA A 21 2.38 -4.94 17.08
C ALA A 21 2.27 -3.53 17.70
N THR A 22 2.30 -2.48 16.87
CA THR A 22 2.11 -1.10 17.33
C THR A 22 0.66 -0.86 17.74
N LEU A 23 -0.32 -1.41 17.01
CA LEU A 23 -1.74 -1.34 17.35
C LEU A 23 -2.05 -1.96 18.72
N VAL A 24 -1.50 -3.14 19.01
CA VAL A 24 -1.69 -3.82 20.30
C VAL A 24 -1.04 -3.03 21.42
N ARG A 25 0.13 -2.43 21.19
CA ARG A 25 0.83 -1.60 22.18
C ARG A 25 0.04 -0.33 22.50
N ASP A 26 -0.56 0.30 21.50
CA ASP A 26 -1.26 1.58 21.66
C ASP A 26 -2.74 1.38 22.06
N MET A 27 -3.22 0.14 22.16
CA MET A 27 -4.57 -0.19 22.63
C MET A 27 -4.73 0.02 24.14
N ALA A 28 -5.78 0.75 24.53
CA ALA A 28 -6.13 0.97 25.94
C ALA A 28 -6.38 -0.33 26.74
N LYS A 29 -6.85 -1.40 26.08
CA LYS A 29 -7.06 -2.73 26.67
C LYS A 29 -6.60 -3.82 25.71
N PRO A 30 -5.35 -4.31 25.79
CA PRO A 30 -4.78 -5.28 24.85
C PRO A 30 -5.52 -6.63 24.82
N THR A 31 -6.23 -6.98 25.90
CA THR A 31 -7.02 -8.24 26.00
C THR A 31 -8.19 -8.33 25.03
N HIS A 32 -8.69 -7.20 24.51
CA HIS A 32 -9.79 -7.18 23.53
C HIS A 32 -9.32 -7.27 22.07
N PHE A 33 -8.01 -7.40 21.81
CA PHE A 33 -7.45 -7.35 20.46
C PHE A 33 -8.12 -8.36 19.51
N LYS A 34 -8.37 -9.60 19.98
CA LYS A 34 -9.01 -10.63 19.16
C LYS A 34 -10.40 -10.21 18.67
N GLY A 35 -11.20 -9.57 19.52
CA GLY A 35 -12.53 -9.07 19.15
C GLY A 35 -12.45 -7.95 18.11
N VAL A 36 -11.58 -6.96 18.35
CA VAL A 36 -11.36 -5.81 17.46
C VAL A 36 -10.83 -6.26 16.10
N ALA A 37 -9.87 -7.19 16.09
CA ALA A 37 -9.30 -7.72 14.86
C ALA A 37 -10.37 -8.43 14.01
N ILE A 38 -11.16 -9.33 14.61
CA ILE A 38 -12.23 -10.04 13.89
C ILE A 38 -13.25 -9.05 13.31
N THR A 39 -13.70 -8.06 14.10
CA THR A 39 -14.65 -7.06 13.60
C THR A 39 -14.05 -6.22 12.48
N GLY A 40 -12.78 -5.81 12.60
CA GLY A 40 -12.10 -5.02 11.57
C GLY A 40 -11.96 -5.78 10.25
N TYR A 41 -11.51 -7.03 10.31
CA TYR A 41 -11.40 -7.87 9.11
C TYR A 41 -12.76 -8.13 8.46
N LEU A 42 -13.82 -8.38 9.25
CA LEU A 42 -15.17 -8.55 8.71
C LEU A 42 -15.69 -7.27 8.04
N THR A 43 -15.44 -6.09 8.62
CA THR A 43 -15.81 -4.82 8.02
C THR A 43 -15.09 -4.59 6.69
N ILE A 44 -13.77 -4.81 6.64
CA ILE A 44 -12.98 -4.66 5.42
C ILE A 44 -13.47 -5.62 4.33
N LEU A 45 -13.70 -6.88 4.69
CA LEU A 45 -14.20 -7.90 3.77
C LEU A 45 -15.57 -7.50 3.18
N THR A 46 -16.47 -6.99 4.01
CA THR A 46 -17.79 -6.50 3.56
C THR A 46 -17.65 -5.34 2.58
N VAL A 47 -16.77 -4.38 2.86
CA VAL A 47 -16.51 -3.23 1.98
C VAL A 47 -15.92 -3.69 0.65
N TYR A 48 -14.94 -4.59 0.66
CA TYR A 48 -14.34 -5.11 -0.57
C TYR A 48 -15.31 -5.90 -1.44
N ILE A 49 -16.15 -6.76 -0.84
CA ILE A 49 -17.19 -7.46 -1.58
C ILE A 49 -18.20 -6.47 -2.17
N GLY A 50 -18.63 -5.47 -1.39
CA GLY A 50 -19.56 -4.44 -1.85
C GLY A 50 -19.03 -3.66 -3.04
N ILE A 51 -17.80 -3.15 -2.95
CA ILE A 51 -17.14 -2.44 -4.05
C ILE A 51 -16.95 -3.35 -5.26
N GLY A 52 -16.57 -4.62 -5.05
CA GLY A 52 -16.42 -5.60 -6.12
C GLY A 52 -17.71 -5.87 -6.89
N ILE A 53 -18.84 -6.03 -6.20
CA ILE A 53 -20.15 -6.25 -6.82
C ILE A 53 -20.59 -5.00 -7.60
N CYS A 54 -20.49 -3.81 -6.98
CA CYS A 54 -20.86 -2.56 -7.64
C CYS A 54 -19.98 -2.29 -8.87
N GLY A 55 -18.68 -2.55 -8.77
CA GLY A 55 -17.75 -2.43 -9.89
C GLY A 55 -18.14 -3.36 -11.05
N TYR A 56 -18.34 -4.65 -10.77
CA TYR A 56 -18.73 -5.62 -11.79
C TYR A 56 -20.07 -5.30 -12.46
N TYR A 57 -21.05 -4.81 -11.69
CA TYR A 57 -22.35 -4.40 -12.22
C TYR A 57 -22.26 -3.14 -13.10
N GLY A 58 -21.36 -2.21 -12.76
CA GLY A 58 -21.19 -0.95 -13.49
C GLY A 58 -20.38 -1.06 -14.79
N TYR A 59 -19.27 -1.79 -14.77
CA TYR A 59 -18.31 -1.84 -15.89
C TYR A 59 -18.24 -3.21 -16.59
N GLY A 60 -18.91 -4.24 -16.06
CA GLY A 60 -19.01 -5.55 -16.69
C GLY A 60 -17.64 -6.22 -16.94
N ASP A 61 -17.49 -6.82 -18.12
CA ASP A 61 -16.28 -7.57 -18.51
C ASP A 61 -15.06 -6.69 -18.81
N GLU A 62 -15.22 -5.37 -18.95
CA GLU A 62 -14.10 -4.45 -19.23
C GLU A 62 -13.12 -4.32 -18.05
N LEU A 63 -13.60 -4.61 -16.84
CA LEU A 63 -12.80 -4.69 -15.60
C LEU A 63 -11.82 -5.87 -15.57
N LYS A 64 -11.99 -6.88 -16.43
CA LYS A 64 -11.10 -8.04 -16.46
C LYS A 64 -9.76 -7.72 -17.13
N ALA A 65 -9.74 -6.68 -17.97
CA ALA A 65 -8.57 -6.31 -18.76
C ALA A 65 -7.73 -5.20 -18.12
N HIS A 66 -8.36 -4.27 -17.38
CA HIS A 66 -7.68 -3.10 -16.82
C HIS A 66 -8.08 -2.85 -15.36
N PRO A 67 -7.20 -2.20 -14.57
CA PRO A 67 -7.55 -1.70 -13.24
C PRO A 67 -8.83 -0.84 -13.29
N ILE A 68 -9.63 -0.88 -12.22
CA ILE A 68 -10.88 -0.09 -12.09
C ILE A 68 -10.63 1.39 -12.39
N MET A 69 -9.46 1.92 -11.97
CA MET A 69 -9.11 3.31 -12.19
C MET A 69 -8.92 3.66 -13.67
N ASP A 70 -8.31 2.78 -14.46
CA ASP A 70 -8.13 2.97 -15.91
C ASP A 70 -9.47 2.83 -16.67
N SER A 71 -10.44 2.13 -16.09
CA SER A 71 -11.82 2.09 -16.60
C SER A 71 -12.64 3.35 -16.25
N ILE A 72 -12.32 4.03 -15.14
CA ILE A 72 -12.98 5.28 -14.73
C ILE A 72 -12.36 6.50 -15.46
N VAL A 73 -11.04 6.47 -15.67
CA VAL A 73 -10.27 7.50 -16.37
C VAL A 73 -9.48 6.81 -17.49
N PRO A 74 -10.04 6.73 -18.72
CA PRO A 74 -9.30 6.17 -19.84
C PRO A 74 -8.07 7.05 -20.11
N PRO A 75 -6.85 6.48 -20.21
CA PRO A 75 -5.63 7.26 -20.38
C PRO A 75 -5.59 8.11 -21.66
N ASP A 76 -6.42 7.77 -22.65
CA ASP A 76 -6.48 8.44 -23.97
C ASP A 76 -7.70 9.36 -24.16
N GLN A 77 -8.58 9.51 -23.16
CA GLN A 77 -9.76 10.36 -23.26
C GLN A 77 -9.85 11.36 -22.09
N PRO A 78 -10.26 12.61 -22.33
CA PRO A 78 -10.56 13.53 -21.24
C PRO A 78 -11.63 12.91 -20.32
N VAL A 79 -11.46 13.07 -19.01
CA VAL A 79 -12.37 12.51 -18.01
C VAL A 79 -13.75 13.15 -18.19
N HIS A 80 -14.69 12.43 -18.80
CA HIS A 80 -16.04 12.93 -19.02
C HIS A 80 -16.90 12.68 -17.76
N GLY A 81 -16.89 13.65 -16.84
CA GLY A 81 -17.85 13.69 -15.74
C GLY A 81 -17.29 14.24 -14.43
N VAL A 82 -18.12 15.01 -13.71
CA VAL A 82 -17.80 15.60 -12.40
C VAL A 82 -17.39 14.54 -11.37
N TRP A 83 -18.01 13.35 -11.43
CA TRP A 83 -17.72 12.23 -10.53
C TRP A 83 -16.36 11.57 -10.78
N GLY A 84 -15.90 11.52 -12.04
CA GLY A 84 -14.58 11.00 -12.40
C GLY A 84 -13.47 11.89 -11.84
N TYR A 85 -13.56 13.20 -12.10
CA TYR A 85 -12.62 14.19 -11.54
C TYR A 85 -12.59 14.19 -10.02
N LEU A 86 -13.76 14.09 -9.36
CA LEU A 86 -13.82 14.05 -7.91
C LEU A 86 -13.10 12.81 -7.34
N THR A 87 -13.28 11.65 -8.00
CA THR A 87 -12.63 10.40 -7.60
C THR A 87 -11.12 10.47 -7.78
N GLU A 88 -10.66 10.99 -8.92
CA GLU A 88 -9.23 11.17 -9.20
C GLU A 88 -8.56 12.10 -8.18
N ILE A 89 -9.17 13.27 -7.91
CA ILE A 89 -8.67 14.22 -6.92
C ILE A 89 -8.65 13.58 -5.53
N ALA A 90 -9.69 12.82 -5.15
CA ALA A 90 -9.74 12.14 -3.86
C ALA A 90 -8.64 11.08 -3.72
N VAL A 91 -8.37 10.31 -4.78
CA VAL A 91 -7.30 9.30 -4.81
C VAL A 91 -5.93 9.97 -4.71
N ILE A 92 -5.67 11.04 -5.46
CA ILE A 92 -4.41 11.78 -5.40
C ILE A 92 -4.22 12.39 -4.00
N CYS A 93 -5.26 13.04 -3.47
CA CYS A 93 -5.24 13.67 -2.15
C CYS A 93 -5.00 12.65 -1.03
N SER A 94 -5.56 11.44 -1.14
CA SER A 94 -5.33 10.36 -0.17
C SER A 94 -3.95 9.71 -0.32
N SER A 95 -3.44 9.60 -1.55
CA SER A 95 -2.17 8.92 -1.85
C SER A 95 -0.95 9.70 -1.37
N ILE A 96 -1.00 11.05 -1.42
CA ILE A 96 0.12 11.91 -0.99
C ILE A 96 0.49 11.68 0.50
N PRO A 97 -0.44 11.80 1.47
CA PRO A 97 -0.15 11.48 2.86
C PRO A 97 0.29 10.04 3.05
N HIS A 98 -0.34 9.10 2.36
CA HIS A 98 -0.03 7.68 2.48
C HIS A 98 1.43 7.39 2.07
N TYR A 99 1.88 7.99 0.97
CA TYR A 99 3.25 7.89 0.50
C TYR A 99 4.25 8.47 1.52
N VAL A 100 3.96 9.65 2.07
CA VAL A 100 4.82 10.28 3.09
C VAL A 100 4.93 9.40 4.33
N VAL A 101 3.83 8.87 4.85
CA VAL A 101 3.81 8.02 6.04
C VAL A 101 4.55 6.70 5.80
N MET A 102 4.40 6.09 4.62
CA MET A 102 5.08 4.84 4.27
C MET A 102 6.60 5.03 4.07
N LEU A 103 7.05 6.20 3.61
CA LEU A 103 8.47 6.49 3.44
C LEU A 103 9.21 6.71 4.76
N LEU A 104 8.55 7.20 5.81
CA LEU A 104 9.18 7.50 7.09
C LEU A 104 9.89 6.28 7.74
N PRO A 105 9.24 5.11 7.90
CA PRO A 105 9.91 3.94 8.46
C PRO A 105 10.99 3.37 7.54
N ILE A 106 10.81 3.48 6.22
CA ILE A 106 11.83 3.05 5.24
C ILE A 106 13.08 3.90 5.38
N ALA A 107 12.93 5.23 5.39
CA ALA A 107 14.03 6.16 5.59
C ALA A 107 14.72 5.91 6.94
N SER A 108 13.96 5.68 8.00
CA SER A 108 14.50 5.36 9.33
C SER A 108 15.27 4.05 9.34
N SER A 109 14.82 3.04 8.59
CA SER A 109 15.51 1.75 8.45
C SER A 109 16.82 1.89 7.69
N VAL A 110 16.85 2.73 6.65
CA VAL A 110 18.08 3.06 5.91
C VAL A 110 19.05 3.85 6.79
N GLU A 111 18.57 4.83 7.56
CA GLU A 111 19.39 5.59 8.52
C GLU A 111 20.00 4.69 9.60
N TYR A 112 19.25 3.70 10.09
CA TYR A 112 19.73 2.67 11.01
C TYR A 112 20.84 1.82 10.37
N TRP A 113 20.66 1.37 9.13
CA TRP A 113 21.65 0.55 8.42
C TRP A 113 22.97 1.30 8.19
N PHE A 114 22.88 2.61 7.91
CA PHE A 114 24.05 3.49 7.78
C PHE A 114 24.62 4.00 9.12
N HIS A 115 24.13 3.50 10.26
CA HIS A 115 24.60 3.85 11.62
C HIS A 115 24.67 5.37 11.85
N ILE A 116 23.68 6.13 11.36
CA ILE A 116 23.64 7.57 11.57
C ILE A 116 23.09 7.84 12.98
N PRO A 117 23.84 8.46 13.90
CA PRO A 117 23.35 8.73 15.25
C PRO A 117 22.11 9.64 15.20
N VAL A 118 21.04 9.21 15.87
CA VAL A 118 19.74 9.90 15.88
C VAL A 118 19.83 11.22 16.68
N ASP A 119 20.72 11.27 17.67
CA ASP A 119 20.89 12.39 18.62
C ASP A 119 21.86 13.50 18.17
N ASP A 120 22.59 13.33 17.07
CA ASP A 120 23.55 14.34 16.63
C ASP A 120 22.87 15.38 15.72
N THR A 121 22.55 16.55 16.30
CA THR A 121 21.96 17.72 15.59
C THR A 121 23.00 18.48 14.77
N SER A 122 24.13 17.87 14.43
CA SER A 122 25.13 18.49 13.56
C SER A 122 24.62 18.60 12.12
N TRP A 123 24.90 19.72 11.45
CA TRP A 123 24.52 20.01 10.05
C TRP A 123 24.89 18.86 9.07
N LYS A 124 25.97 18.14 9.38
CA LYS A 124 26.43 16.96 8.61
C LYS A 124 25.49 15.75 8.72
N ALA A 125 24.83 15.55 9.87
CA ALA A 125 23.84 14.49 10.05
C ALA A 125 22.55 14.82 9.30
N GLY A 126 22.10 16.08 9.33
CA GLY A 126 20.94 16.55 8.57
C GLY A 126 21.06 16.33 7.05
N ILE A 127 22.23 16.64 6.47
CA ILE A 127 22.51 16.40 5.05
C ILE A 127 22.50 14.90 4.72
N LYS A 128 23.09 14.04 5.57
CA LYS A 128 23.07 12.59 5.35
C LYS A 128 21.65 12.02 5.37
N ARG A 129 20.79 12.49 6.28
CA ARG A 129 19.36 12.10 6.33
C ARG A 129 18.61 12.57 5.09
N PHE A 130 18.87 13.80 4.64
CA PHE A 130 18.26 14.32 3.42
C PHE A 130 18.66 13.50 2.19
N ILE A 131 19.95 13.15 2.04
CA ILE A 131 20.45 12.30 0.96
C ILE A 131 19.83 10.91 1.02
N ALA A 132 19.73 10.28 2.20
CA ALA A 132 19.11 8.96 2.35
C ALA A 132 17.63 8.96 1.91
N ARG A 133 16.88 10.00 2.29
CA ARG A 133 15.48 10.17 1.87
C ARG A 133 15.36 10.43 0.37
N LEU A 134 16.24 11.27 -0.18
CA LEU A 134 16.25 11.59 -1.60
C LEU A 134 16.64 10.36 -2.45
N CYS A 135 17.52 9.50 -1.93
CA CYS A 135 17.84 8.20 -2.53
C CYS A 135 16.63 7.27 -2.54
N CYS A 136 15.86 7.19 -1.44
CA CYS A 136 14.63 6.39 -1.39
C CYS A 136 13.59 6.89 -2.40
N VAL A 137 13.37 8.21 -2.48
CA VAL A 137 12.45 8.82 -3.45
C VAL A 137 12.94 8.60 -4.88
N GLY A 138 14.24 8.76 -5.14
CA GLY A 138 14.84 8.48 -6.45
C GLY A 138 14.65 7.02 -6.87
N PHE A 139 14.82 6.07 -5.94
CA PHE A 139 14.59 4.66 -6.21
C PHE A 139 13.12 4.36 -6.54
N THR A 140 12.17 4.98 -5.83
CA THR A 140 10.74 4.84 -6.17
C THR A 140 10.39 5.44 -7.53
N LEU A 141 11.03 6.55 -7.92
CA LEU A 141 10.84 7.15 -9.25
C LEU A 141 11.40 6.26 -10.36
N LEU A 142 12.56 5.65 -10.15
CA LEU A 142 13.14 4.69 -11.10
C LEU A 142 12.22 3.48 -11.30
N ILE A 143 11.66 2.93 -10.23
CA ILE A 143 10.69 1.83 -10.33
C ILE A 143 9.45 2.28 -11.11
N ALA A 144 8.97 3.50 -10.88
CA ALA A 144 7.81 4.04 -11.59
C ALA A 144 8.06 4.20 -13.09
N GLU A 145 9.26 4.61 -13.53
CA GLU A 145 9.58 4.68 -14.96
C GLU A 145 9.79 3.30 -15.61
N VAL A 146 10.42 2.36 -14.89
CA VAL A 146 10.75 1.04 -15.45
C VAL A 146 9.53 0.13 -15.54
N VAL A 147 8.58 0.26 -14.61
CA VAL A 147 7.41 -0.62 -14.53
C VAL A 147 6.16 0.07 -15.05
N SER A 148 5.85 -0.19 -16.33
CA SER A 148 4.63 0.32 -16.97
C SER A 148 3.35 -0.40 -16.52
N ASN A 149 3.46 -1.60 -15.91
CA ASN A 149 2.32 -2.40 -15.49
C ASN A 149 2.28 -2.58 -13.96
N ILE A 150 1.50 -1.73 -13.30
CA ILE A 150 1.33 -1.71 -11.84
C ILE A 150 0.78 -3.05 -11.32
N GLN A 151 -0.14 -3.69 -12.06
CA GLN A 151 -0.73 -4.96 -11.64
C GLN A 151 0.33 -6.05 -11.45
N SER A 152 1.29 -6.13 -12.37
CA SER A 152 2.39 -7.11 -12.29
C SER A 152 3.26 -6.87 -11.05
N LEU A 153 3.54 -5.61 -10.71
CA LEU A 153 4.30 -5.24 -9.52
C LEU A 153 3.58 -5.65 -8.23
N ILE A 154 2.28 -5.33 -8.14
CA ILE A 154 1.42 -5.68 -7.00
C ILE A 154 1.38 -7.20 -6.81
N ASN A 155 1.28 -7.95 -7.90
CA ASN A 155 1.24 -9.42 -7.86
C ASN A 155 2.55 -10.01 -7.31
N VAL A 156 3.71 -9.50 -7.76
CA VAL A 156 5.02 -9.96 -7.31
C VAL A 156 5.25 -9.57 -5.84
N LEU A 157 4.94 -8.32 -5.46
CA LEU A 157 5.05 -7.86 -4.07
C LEU A 157 4.13 -8.65 -3.13
N GLY A 158 2.88 -8.89 -3.54
CA GLY A 158 1.91 -9.64 -2.75
C GLY A 158 2.30 -11.11 -2.60
N SER A 159 2.76 -11.76 -3.67
CA SER A 159 3.14 -13.17 -3.62
C SER A 159 4.47 -13.42 -2.91
N PHE A 160 5.46 -12.53 -3.02
CA PHE A 160 6.77 -12.72 -2.42
C PHE A 160 6.82 -12.17 -0.99
N THR A 161 6.63 -10.86 -0.84
CA THR A 161 6.83 -10.16 0.43
C THR A 161 5.78 -10.56 1.46
N MET A 162 4.50 -10.61 1.06
CA MET A 162 3.44 -10.90 2.03
C MET A 162 3.39 -12.37 2.44
N VAL A 163 3.70 -13.31 1.54
CA VAL A 163 3.76 -14.73 1.92
C VAL A 163 4.89 -14.96 2.93
N ILE A 164 6.05 -14.37 2.72
CA ILE A 164 7.15 -14.46 3.70
C ILE A 164 6.73 -13.87 5.05
N MET A 165 6.10 -12.68 5.04
CA MET A 165 5.77 -11.99 6.26
C MET A 165 4.59 -12.61 7.04
N VAL A 166 3.55 -13.07 6.33
CA VAL A 166 2.31 -13.57 6.93
C VAL A 166 2.37 -15.08 7.19
N ALA A 167 3.01 -15.85 6.31
CA ALA A 167 3.04 -17.30 6.43
C ALA A 167 4.33 -17.84 7.04
N MET A 168 5.49 -17.22 6.79
CA MET A 168 6.77 -17.76 7.25
C MET A 168 7.21 -17.20 8.61
N MET A 169 7.22 -15.87 8.79
CA MET A 169 7.68 -15.26 10.05
C MET A 169 6.92 -15.68 11.32
N PRO A 170 5.57 -15.82 11.34
CA PRO A 170 4.89 -16.24 12.57
C PRO A 170 5.02 -17.74 12.86
N CYS A 171 5.55 -18.53 11.92
CA CYS A 171 5.80 -19.96 12.09
C CYS A 171 7.18 -20.27 12.68
N VAL A 172 8.08 -19.28 12.78
CA VAL A 172 9.41 -19.38 13.38
C VAL A 172 9.40 -18.68 14.74
#